data_AF-G5AH34-F1
#
_entry.id   AF-G5AH34-F1
#
_cell.length_a   1.000
_cell.length_b   1.000
_cell.length_c   1.000
_cell.angle_alpha   90.00
_cell.angle_beta   90.00
_cell.angle_gamma   90.00
#
_symmetry.space_group_name_H-M   'P 1'
#
loop_
_entity.id
_entity.type
_entity.pdbx_description
1 polymer ?
#
loop_
_entity_poly.entity_id
_entity_poly.type
_entity_poly.pdbx_seq_one_letter_code
_entity_poly.pdbx_strand_id
1 'polypeptide(L)'
;MPEFCFQNPPSVVSEVRPNCHQVFSALYGINKCANNNFGDAVHTIGKIRPHGPHRPQPGGVLPVSSSSKLENIRAGKKIVTREGRMEPVPTRALETSEIPGIVADYRSAAENALKAGFDGVELHAANGYLLEQFLHDGINDRADQYGGSVENRARFLFEALEAILESLDSSKVGIRLSPFGGSFGDKDSDPVATYTYVLNRLNNYDLAYAHLIEPRGYHVRDPLAPEKGSARQFCETYKGVLLAASGFDRQSAVQIVEEGAADAVAIGRHFISNPDLVRRFQLNKPVNDYDTDTFYLGDARGYTDYNTRSCRTSR
;
A
#
# COMPACT_ATOMS: atom_id res chain seq x y z
N MET A 1 14.11 6.68 -49.19
CA MET A 1 13.23 5.86 -48.34
C MET A 1 13.92 4.53 -48.11
N PRO A 2 14.05 4.04 -46.88
CA PRO A 2 14.32 2.64 -46.60
C PRO A 2 13.04 1.91 -46.14
N GLU A 3 12.89 0.65 -46.51
CA GLU A 3 11.75 -0.20 -46.14
C GLU A 3 12.05 -0.95 -44.82
N PHE A 4 11.00 -1.26 -44.06
CA PHE A 4 11.09 -2.09 -42.85
C PHE A 4 10.36 -3.42 -43.08
N CYS A 5 11.09 -4.54 -42.99
CA CYS A 5 10.52 -5.89 -42.95
C CYS A 5 10.89 -6.61 -41.64
N PHE A 6 9.93 -7.32 -41.06
CA PHE A 6 10.13 -8.20 -39.91
C PHE A 6 10.69 -9.56 -40.35
N GLN A 7 11.51 -10.20 -39.51
CA GLN A 7 11.48 -11.67 -39.34
C GLN A 7 12.15 -12.14 -38.03
N ASN A 8 11.66 -13.26 -37.53
CA ASN A 8 12.06 -14.04 -36.34
C ASN A 8 11.50 -15.47 -36.56
N PRO A 9 11.99 -16.54 -35.89
CA PRO A 9 13.30 -16.81 -35.27
C PRO A 9 13.94 -18.10 -35.89
N PRO A 10 14.86 -18.81 -35.22
CA PRO A 10 14.44 -19.98 -34.40
C PRO A 10 15.18 -20.10 -33.04
N SER A 11 14.90 -21.17 -32.27
CA SER A 11 15.02 -21.19 -30.80
C SER A 11 15.66 -22.45 -30.15
N VAL A 12 16.34 -22.25 -29.01
CA VAL A 12 16.68 -23.22 -27.93
C VAL A 12 16.86 -22.38 -26.62
N VAL A 13 16.50 -22.74 -25.38
CA VAL A 13 16.18 -24.01 -24.65
C VAL A 13 17.43 -24.83 -24.31
N SER A 14 17.66 -25.35 -23.09
CA SER A 14 16.87 -25.40 -21.83
C SER A 14 17.02 -24.13 -20.96
N GLU A 15 16.70 -24.01 -19.65
CA GLU A 15 16.31 -24.96 -18.58
C GLU A 15 15.47 -24.29 -17.46
N VAL A 16 15.13 -25.02 -16.38
CA VAL A 16 14.22 -24.57 -15.29
C VAL A 16 14.73 -24.94 -13.90
N ARG A 17 14.55 -24.06 -12.91
CA ARG A 17 14.54 -24.42 -11.48
C ARG A 17 13.20 -24.04 -10.82
N PRO A 18 12.44 -24.99 -10.25
CA PRO A 18 11.21 -24.69 -9.55
C PRO A 18 11.47 -24.34 -8.09
N ASN A 19 10.94 -23.18 -7.64
CA ASN A 19 10.27 -22.98 -6.35
C ASN A 19 9.98 -21.47 -6.18
N CYS A 20 8.72 -21.08 -6.28
CA CYS A 20 8.29 -19.69 -6.16
C CYS A 20 7.27 -19.54 -5.02
N HIS A 21 7.62 -18.74 -4.01
CA HIS A 21 6.69 -18.28 -2.98
C HIS A 21 6.89 -16.79 -2.64
N GLN A 22 6.72 -15.97 -3.68
CA GLN A 22 5.96 -14.71 -3.64
C GLN A 22 6.04 -13.87 -2.35
N VAL A 23 6.96 -12.90 -2.32
CA VAL A 23 6.66 -11.59 -1.72
C VAL A 23 6.01 -10.75 -2.82
N PHE A 24 4.79 -10.27 -2.57
CA PHE A 24 4.02 -9.44 -3.51
C PHE A 24 3.31 -8.32 -2.75
N SER A 25 3.67 -7.08 -3.07
CA SER A 25 2.71 -6.00 -3.23
C SER A 25 3.21 -5.07 -4.33
N ALA A 26 2.28 -4.34 -4.95
CA ALA A 26 2.54 -3.62 -6.17
C ALA A 26 1.82 -2.26 -6.18
N LEU A 27 2.60 -1.20 -5.98
CA LEU A 27 2.41 0.03 -6.72
C LEU A 27 2.52 -0.30 -8.21
N TYR A 28 1.38 -0.44 -8.89
CA TYR A 28 1.32 -0.67 -10.34
C TYR A 28 1.75 0.59 -11.10
N GLY A 29 3.06 0.81 -11.16
CA GLY A 29 3.71 1.95 -11.81
C GLY A 29 4.33 1.65 -13.18
N ILE A 30 4.25 0.40 -13.69
CA ILE A 30 4.94 -0.02 -14.92
C ILE A 30 4.39 0.72 -16.14
N ASN A 31 4.98 1.86 -16.43
CA ASN A 31 4.70 2.68 -17.58
C ASN A 31 6.03 3.25 -18.08
N LYS A 32 6.44 2.88 -19.30
CA LYS A 32 7.80 3.11 -19.84
C LYS A 32 8.07 4.58 -20.24
N CYS A 33 7.37 5.50 -19.59
CA CYS A 33 7.28 6.94 -19.84
C CYS A 33 7.35 7.78 -18.55
N ALA A 34 7.44 7.16 -17.37
CA ALA A 34 7.74 7.80 -16.09
C ALA A 34 8.79 6.93 -15.38
N ASN A 35 9.89 7.53 -14.94
CA ASN A 35 11.15 6.79 -14.71
C ASN A 35 11.30 6.15 -13.31
N ASN A 36 10.24 6.09 -12.48
CA ASN A 36 10.34 5.66 -11.08
C ASN A 36 9.32 4.55 -10.77
N ASN A 37 9.81 3.37 -10.37
CA ASN A 37 9.01 2.25 -9.86
C ASN A 37 9.38 1.97 -8.39
N PHE A 38 8.44 2.20 -7.48
CA PHE A 38 8.57 1.84 -6.06
C PHE A 38 7.94 0.47 -5.79
N GLY A 39 8.56 -0.34 -4.94
CA GLY A 39 8.02 -1.61 -4.46
C GLY A 39 7.34 -1.48 -3.10
N ASP A 40 6.09 -1.93 -2.97
CA ASP A 40 5.38 -1.91 -1.69
C ASP A 40 5.93 -2.97 -0.72
N ALA A 41 6.51 -2.54 0.40
CA ALA A 41 6.93 -3.41 1.50
C ALA A 41 5.73 -3.74 2.40
N VAL A 42 4.99 -4.82 2.10
CA VAL A 42 3.80 -5.24 2.85
C VAL A 42 4.01 -6.58 3.56
N HIS A 43 4.08 -6.52 4.89
CA HIS A 43 4.09 -7.72 5.72
C HIS A 43 2.67 -8.34 5.85
N THR A 44 2.23 -9.02 4.78
CA THR A 44 0.90 -9.63 4.70
C THR A 44 0.66 -10.80 5.66
N ILE A 45 1.65 -11.23 6.45
CA ILE A 45 1.51 -12.26 7.49
C ILE A 45 0.60 -11.75 8.64
N GLY A 46 0.52 -10.43 8.82
CA GLY A 46 -0.43 -9.77 9.71
C GLY A 46 -1.84 -9.58 9.14
N LYS A 47 -2.13 -10.06 7.93
CA LYS A 47 -3.52 -10.28 7.51
C LYS A 47 -4.05 -11.51 8.23
N ILE A 48 -5.26 -11.39 8.77
CA ILE A 48 -6.12 -12.55 8.91
C ILE A 48 -6.17 -13.30 7.55
N ARG A 49 -5.75 -14.57 7.52
CA ARG A 49 -5.82 -15.42 6.32
C ARG A 49 -6.96 -16.44 6.45
N PRO A 50 -8.01 -16.39 5.61
CA PRO A 50 -9.06 -17.40 5.61
C PRO A 50 -8.59 -18.85 5.42
N HIS A 51 -9.33 -19.80 6.00
CA HIS A 51 -9.07 -21.23 5.85
C HIS A 51 -9.67 -21.81 4.56
N GLY A 52 -8.83 -22.04 3.55
CA GLY A 52 -9.00 -23.17 2.63
C GLY A 52 -8.33 -24.43 3.21
N PRO A 53 -8.75 -25.67 2.84
CA PRO A 53 -8.25 -26.91 3.45
C PRO A 53 -6.75 -27.19 3.21
N HIS A 54 -6.06 -26.41 2.37
CA HIS A 54 -4.71 -26.73 1.87
C HIS A 54 -3.71 -25.55 1.84
N ARG A 55 -3.78 -24.60 2.78
CA ARG A 55 -2.58 -23.91 3.33
C ARG A 55 -2.90 -22.95 4.51
N PRO A 56 -2.49 -23.28 5.75
CA PRO A 56 -2.26 -22.29 6.82
C PRO A 56 -0.97 -21.49 6.57
N GLN A 57 -0.50 -20.69 7.54
CA GLN A 57 0.90 -20.24 7.54
C GLN A 57 1.85 -21.46 7.47
N PRO A 58 3.11 -21.31 7.01
CA PRO A 58 4.09 -22.39 7.02
C PRO A 58 4.13 -23.10 8.38
N GLY A 59 3.92 -24.43 8.40
CA GLY A 59 3.91 -25.23 9.62
C GLY A 59 2.58 -25.28 10.41
N GLY A 60 1.50 -24.61 9.97
CA GLY A 60 0.18 -24.71 10.64
C GLY A 60 -0.26 -23.48 11.44
N VAL A 61 0.60 -22.47 11.55
CA VAL A 61 0.43 -21.36 12.50
C VAL A 61 -0.74 -20.44 12.13
N LEU A 62 -1.38 -19.83 13.14
CA LEU A 62 -2.31 -18.72 12.96
C LEU A 62 -1.61 -17.46 12.42
N PRO A 63 -2.32 -16.54 11.74
CA PRO A 63 -1.79 -15.22 11.44
C PRO A 63 -1.48 -14.42 12.71
N VAL A 64 -0.56 -13.46 12.60
CA VAL A 64 -0.08 -12.66 13.72
C VAL A 64 -0.75 -11.28 13.76
N SER A 65 -0.74 -10.61 14.91
CA SER A 65 -1.26 -9.25 15.10
C SER A 65 -0.66 -8.62 16.37
N SER A 66 -0.97 -7.34 16.64
CA SER A 66 -0.75 -6.73 17.96
C SER A 66 -1.55 -7.45 19.05
N SER A 67 -2.77 -7.91 18.72
CA SER A 67 -3.75 -8.50 19.63
C SER A 67 -4.18 -9.93 19.24
N SER A 68 -4.71 -10.67 20.23
CA SER A 68 -5.40 -11.95 20.07
C SER A 68 -6.94 -11.84 20.12
N LYS A 69 -7.48 -10.64 20.39
CA LYS A 69 -8.93 -10.40 20.48
C LYS A 69 -9.56 -10.29 19.11
N LEU A 70 -10.33 -11.30 18.71
CA LEU A 70 -10.97 -11.35 17.40
C LEU A 70 -12.02 -10.24 17.21
N GLU A 71 -12.65 -9.78 18.29
CA GLU A 71 -13.56 -8.63 18.33
C GLU A 71 -12.92 -7.32 17.84
N ASN A 72 -11.63 -7.12 18.12
CA ASN A 72 -10.88 -5.94 17.69
C ASN A 72 -10.58 -5.93 16.18
N ILE A 73 -10.65 -7.09 15.50
CA ILE A 73 -10.17 -7.29 14.12
C ILE A 73 -11.31 -7.73 13.18
N ARG A 74 -12.54 -7.27 13.46
CA ARG A 74 -13.78 -7.67 12.76
C ARG A 74 -14.44 -6.53 11.98
N ALA A 75 -14.33 -6.56 10.65
CA ALA A 75 -15.21 -5.81 9.73
C ALA A 75 -16.36 -6.64 9.13
N GLY A 76 -16.46 -7.95 9.41
CA GLY A 76 -17.40 -8.84 8.71
C GLY A 76 -17.18 -8.94 7.20
N LYS A 77 -16.01 -8.52 6.69
CA LYS A 77 -15.64 -8.56 5.27
C LYS A 77 -14.87 -9.84 4.98
N LYS A 78 -15.37 -10.66 4.06
CA LYS A 78 -14.63 -11.77 3.46
C LYS A 78 -13.33 -11.27 2.83
N ILE A 79 -12.25 -11.98 3.09
CA ILE A 79 -10.91 -11.67 2.58
C ILE A 79 -10.68 -12.48 1.31
N VAL A 80 -10.02 -11.87 0.31
CA VAL A 80 -9.70 -12.52 -0.96
C VAL A 80 -8.48 -13.42 -0.79
N THR A 81 -8.64 -14.71 -1.07
CA THR A 81 -7.56 -15.70 -1.24
C THR A 81 -7.53 -16.18 -2.69
N ARG A 82 -6.62 -17.11 -3.03
CA ARG A 82 -6.57 -17.74 -4.36
C ARG A 82 -7.81 -18.61 -4.64
N GLU A 83 -8.43 -19.09 -3.57
CA GLU A 83 -9.61 -19.96 -3.52
C GLU A 83 -10.93 -19.16 -3.53
N GLY A 84 -10.86 -17.82 -3.50
CA GLY A 84 -12.01 -16.91 -3.59
C GLY A 84 -12.18 -15.98 -2.39
N ARG A 85 -13.41 -15.51 -2.14
CA ARG A 85 -13.74 -14.67 -0.98
C ARG A 85 -14.16 -15.56 0.20
N MET A 86 -13.35 -15.58 1.26
CA MET A 86 -13.47 -16.51 2.38
C MET A 86 -13.47 -15.79 3.74
N GLU A 87 -13.94 -16.45 4.81
CA GLU A 87 -14.13 -15.81 6.13
C GLU A 87 -12.83 -15.63 6.94
N PRO A 88 -12.71 -14.54 7.71
CA PRO A 88 -11.57 -14.32 8.61
C PRO A 88 -11.44 -15.37 9.73
N VAL A 89 -10.20 -15.67 10.11
CA VAL A 89 -9.78 -16.60 11.18
C VAL A 89 -9.19 -15.85 12.38
N PRO A 90 -9.09 -16.47 13.58
CA PRO A 90 -8.40 -15.88 14.72
C PRO A 90 -6.92 -15.56 14.46
N THR A 91 -6.44 -14.44 15.00
CA THR A 91 -5.02 -14.10 15.08
C THR A 91 -4.39 -14.62 16.36
N ARG A 92 -3.06 -14.62 16.40
CA ARG A 92 -2.25 -14.70 17.62
C ARG A 92 -1.58 -13.34 17.85
N ALA A 93 -1.58 -12.85 19.08
CA ALA A 93 -0.74 -11.70 19.46
C ALA A 93 0.74 -12.08 19.33
N LEU A 94 1.55 -11.19 18.76
CA LEU A 94 3.01 -11.36 18.73
C LEU A 94 3.59 -11.36 20.14
N GLU A 95 4.51 -12.27 20.43
CA GLU A 95 5.37 -12.13 21.61
C GLU A 95 6.36 -10.98 21.36
N THR A 96 6.74 -10.27 22.42
CA THR A 96 7.70 -9.15 22.36
C THR A 96 9.04 -9.54 21.72
N SER A 97 9.41 -10.81 21.86
CA SER A 97 10.58 -11.50 21.28
C SER A 97 10.50 -11.71 19.76
N GLU A 98 9.31 -11.75 19.16
CA GLU A 98 9.14 -12.02 17.72
C GLU A 98 9.27 -10.76 16.85
N ILE A 99 8.96 -9.59 17.43
CA ILE A 99 8.91 -8.31 16.70
C ILE A 99 10.25 -7.97 16.01
N PRO A 100 11.44 -8.13 16.64
CA PRO A 100 12.72 -7.93 15.96
C PRO A 100 12.95 -8.85 14.74
N GLY A 101 12.35 -10.03 14.71
CA GLY A 101 12.39 -10.93 13.54
C GLY A 101 11.61 -10.34 12.36
N ILE A 102 10.44 -9.76 12.61
CA ILE A 102 9.62 -9.12 11.57
C ILE A 102 10.26 -7.80 11.09
N VAL A 103 10.94 -7.07 11.97
CA VAL A 103 11.77 -5.92 11.60
C VAL A 103 12.88 -6.34 10.61
N ALA A 104 13.54 -7.48 10.84
CA ALA A 104 14.51 -8.05 9.91
C ALA A 104 13.89 -8.55 8.58
N ASP A 105 12.65 -9.04 8.59
CA ASP A 105 11.90 -9.36 7.36
C ASP A 105 11.64 -8.10 6.50
N TYR A 106 11.28 -6.96 7.13
CA TYR A 106 11.06 -5.69 6.43
C TYR A 106 12.34 -5.20 5.72
N ARG A 107 13.49 -5.23 6.42
CA ARG A 107 14.81 -4.98 5.82
C ARG A 107 15.07 -5.91 4.63
N SER A 108 14.92 -7.22 4.85
CA SER A 108 15.20 -8.26 3.85
C SER A 108 14.33 -8.10 2.60
N ALA A 109 13.07 -7.70 2.78
CA ALA A 109 12.17 -7.38 1.66
C ALA A 109 12.65 -6.16 0.86
N ALA A 110 13.10 -5.09 1.53
CA ALA A 110 13.59 -3.89 0.87
C ALA A 110 14.90 -4.14 0.09
N GLU A 111 15.85 -4.88 0.68
CA GLU A 111 17.05 -5.32 -0.05
C GLU A 111 16.69 -6.15 -1.28
N ASN A 112 15.69 -7.03 -1.18
CA ASN A 112 15.27 -7.89 -2.28
C ASN A 112 14.51 -7.12 -3.37
N ALA A 113 13.84 -6.02 -3.04
CA ALA A 113 13.29 -5.09 -4.02
C ALA A 113 14.40 -4.40 -4.82
N LEU A 114 15.47 -3.92 -4.16
CA LEU A 114 16.64 -3.37 -4.88
C LEU A 114 17.32 -4.43 -5.77
N LYS A 115 17.49 -5.67 -5.28
CA LYS A 115 18.05 -6.79 -6.07
C LYS A 115 17.17 -7.16 -7.28
N ALA A 116 15.88 -6.82 -7.25
CA ALA A 116 14.93 -6.99 -8.36
C ALA A 116 14.87 -5.78 -9.31
N GLY A 117 15.56 -4.67 -9.01
CA GLY A 117 15.63 -3.47 -9.86
C GLY A 117 14.51 -2.45 -9.63
N PHE A 118 13.90 -2.40 -8.45
CA PHE A 118 13.06 -1.26 -8.05
C PHE A 118 13.93 -0.04 -7.69
N ASP A 119 13.42 1.16 -7.97
CA ASP A 119 14.12 2.43 -7.69
C ASP A 119 14.07 2.82 -6.20
N GLY A 120 13.07 2.29 -5.48
CA GLY A 120 12.84 2.51 -4.05
C GLY A 120 11.72 1.62 -3.50
N VAL A 121 11.33 1.83 -2.25
CA VAL A 121 10.27 1.07 -1.56
C VAL A 121 9.26 1.97 -0.84
N GLU A 122 8.02 1.50 -0.70
CA GLU A 122 6.98 2.13 0.11
C GLU A 122 6.68 1.26 1.35
N LEU A 123 6.92 1.77 2.56
CA LEU A 123 6.56 1.09 3.80
C LEU A 123 5.04 1.21 4.04
N HIS A 124 4.33 0.09 3.96
CA HIS A 124 2.87 0.10 4.10
C HIS A 124 2.45 -0.02 5.58
N ALA A 125 2.10 1.12 6.18
CA ALA A 125 1.55 1.25 7.53
C ALA A 125 0.10 1.81 7.46
N ALA A 126 -0.77 1.09 6.75
CA ALA A 126 -2.10 1.53 6.38
C ALA A 126 -3.04 0.34 6.07
N ASN A 127 -4.32 0.64 5.81
CA ASN A 127 -5.39 -0.29 5.42
C ASN A 127 -5.66 -1.47 6.39
N GLY A 128 -5.43 -1.30 7.70
CA GLY A 128 -5.63 -2.32 8.74
C GLY A 128 -4.60 -3.43 8.73
N TYR A 129 -3.39 -3.17 8.21
CA TYR A 129 -2.27 -4.12 8.20
C TYR A 129 -1.35 -3.95 9.41
N LEU A 130 -0.39 -4.87 9.59
CA LEU A 130 0.28 -5.13 10.86
C LEU A 130 0.81 -3.87 11.58
N LEU A 131 1.49 -2.95 10.88
CA LEU A 131 2.01 -1.73 11.51
C LEU A 131 0.90 -0.76 11.96
N GLU A 132 -0.22 -0.71 11.25
CA GLU A 132 -1.38 0.11 11.64
C GLU A 132 -2.16 -0.55 12.80
N GLN A 133 -2.26 -1.88 12.80
CA GLN A 133 -2.80 -2.66 13.94
C GLN A 133 -2.00 -2.46 15.25
N PHE A 134 -0.71 -2.07 15.16
CA PHE A 134 0.08 -1.63 16.32
C PHE A 134 -0.09 -0.12 16.58
N LEU A 135 -0.20 0.71 15.55
CA LEU A 135 -0.37 2.16 15.69
C LEU A 135 -1.70 2.54 16.35
N HIS A 136 -2.78 1.79 16.10
CA HIS A 136 -4.14 2.12 16.53
C HIS A 136 -4.57 1.44 17.83
N ASP A 137 -5.09 2.21 18.79
CA ASP A 137 -5.52 1.69 20.11
C ASP A 137 -6.83 0.88 20.11
N GLY A 138 -7.67 1.00 19.08
CA GLY A 138 -8.83 0.14 18.90
C GLY A 138 -8.49 -1.32 18.57
N ILE A 139 -7.24 -1.59 18.14
CA ILE A 139 -6.70 -2.94 17.97
C ILE A 139 -5.66 -3.27 19.03
N ASN A 140 -4.68 -2.39 19.24
CA ASN A 140 -3.51 -2.65 20.08
C ASN A 140 -3.82 -2.58 21.59
N ASP A 141 -4.19 -3.71 22.17
CA ASP A 141 -4.43 -3.89 23.61
C ASP A 141 -3.20 -4.35 24.42
N ARG A 142 -2.00 -4.17 23.88
CA ARG A 142 -0.74 -4.62 24.52
C ARG A 142 -0.38 -3.78 25.74
N ALA A 143 0.27 -4.43 26.70
CA ALA A 143 0.83 -3.81 27.91
C ALA A 143 2.38 -3.85 27.98
N ASP A 144 3.05 -4.23 26.88
CA ASP A 144 4.51 -4.15 26.73
C ASP A 144 4.93 -2.80 26.09
N GLN A 145 6.22 -2.63 25.77
CA GLN A 145 6.73 -1.40 25.18
C GLN A 145 6.19 -1.10 23.77
N TYR A 146 5.35 -1.96 23.20
CA TYR A 146 4.68 -1.77 21.92
C TYR A 146 3.20 -1.41 22.06
N GLY A 147 2.69 -1.16 23.28
CA GLY A 147 1.30 -0.77 23.53
C GLY A 147 1.12 0.40 24.51
N GLY A 148 -0.14 0.82 24.69
CA GLY A 148 -0.50 1.96 25.52
C GLY A 148 -0.30 3.31 24.79
N SER A 149 0.75 4.04 25.16
CA SER A 149 0.98 5.41 24.67
C SER A 149 1.36 5.45 23.18
N VAL A 150 1.17 6.61 22.54
CA VAL A 150 1.39 6.79 21.09
C VAL A 150 2.84 6.47 20.68
N GLU A 151 3.82 6.77 21.55
CA GLU A 151 5.24 6.48 21.35
C GLU A 151 5.51 4.97 21.30
N ASN A 152 4.81 4.19 22.13
CA ASN A 152 4.89 2.74 22.16
C ASN A 152 4.13 2.11 20.98
N ARG A 153 2.90 2.58 20.70
CA ARG A 153 2.10 2.10 19.55
C ARG A 153 2.84 2.30 18.22
N ALA A 154 3.46 3.46 18.04
CA ALA A 154 4.25 3.77 16.86
C ALA A 154 5.64 3.10 16.84
N ARG A 155 6.12 2.51 17.95
CA ARG A 155 7.49 1.99 18.07
C ARG A 155 7.86 1.01 16.95
N PHE A 156 7.00 0.03 16.69
CA PHE A 156 7.26 -1.01 15.69
C PHE A 156 7.27 -0.46 14.25
N LEU A 157 6.44 0.55 13.95
CA LEU A 157 6.48 1.25 12.66
C LEU A 157 7.86 1.89 12.44
N PHE A 158 8.41 2.56 13.46
CA PHE A 158 9.71 3.19 13.35
C PHE A 158 10.87 2.18 13.39
N GLU A 159 10.81 1.10 14.18
CA GLU A 159 11.82 0.03 14.13
C GLU A 159 11.88 -0.62 12.74
N ALA A 160 10.73 -0.87 12.10
CA ALA A 160 10.66 -1.39 10.73
C ALA A 160 11.19 -0.38 9.68
N LEU A 161 10.93 0.92 9.87
CA LEU A 161 11.47 1.97 9.00
C LEU A 161 13.00 2.10 9.14
N GLU A 162 13.49 2.18 10.38
CA GLU A 162 14.91 2.34 10.71
C GLU A 162 15.73 1.15 10.18
N ALA A 163 15.21 -0.09 10.27
CA ALA A 163 15.87 -1.26 9.70
C ALA A 163 15.89 -1.31 8.16
N ILE A 164 14.93 -0.68 7.48
CA ILE A 164 14.99 -0.48 6.01
C ILE A 164 16.06 0.57 5.67
N LEU A 165 16.15 1.65 6.45
CA LEU A 165 17.13 2.73 6.27
C LEU A 165 18.57 2.29 6.55
N GLU A 166 18.80 1.20 7.29
CA GLU A 166 20.12 0.53 7.36
C GLU A 166 20.60 -0.06 6.02
N SER A 167 19.75 -0.12 5.00
CA SER A 167 20.05 -0.75 3.70
C SER A 167 19.72 0.12 2.48
N LEU A 168 18.92 1.18 2.66
CA LEU A 168 18.46 2.09 1.61
C LEU A 168 18.68 3.55 2.02
N ASP A 169 19.10 4.40 1.08
CA ASP A 169 19.07 5.86 1.25
C ASP A 169 17.63 6.32 1.56
N SER A 170 17.45 7.24 2.51
CA SER A 170 16.11 7.69 2.95
C SER A 170 15.26 8.22 1.79
N SER A 171 15.88 8.89 0.82
CA SER A 171 15.22 9.44 -0.38
C SER A 171 14.73 8.38 -1.39
N LYS A 172 14.94 7.09 -1.09
CA LYS A 172 14.36 5.94 -1.79
C LYS A 172 13.27 5.21 -0.97
N VAL A 173 12.94 5.69 0.22
CA VAL A 173 11.94 5.10 1.11
C VAL A 173 10.76 6.06 1.26
N GLY A 174 9.59 5.63 0.77
CA GLY A 174 8.30 6.26 1.09
C GLY A 174 7.62 5.55 2.24
N ILE A 175 6.62 6.18 2.86
CA ILE A 175 5.73 5.55 3.85
C ILE A 175 4.27 5.87 3.54
N ARG A 176 3.38 4.89 3.68
CA ARG A 176 1.94 5.04 3.42
C ARG A 176 1.08 4.79 4.64
N LEU A 177 0.14 5.71 4.86
CA LEU A 177 -0.64 5.89 6.08
C LEU A 177 -2.14 6.07 5.74
N SER A 178 -3.06 5.62 6.59
CA SER A 178 -4.51 5.89 6.45
C SER A 178 -5.12 6.56 7.70
N PRO A 179 -4.82 7.85 7.95
CA PRO A 179 -5.15 8.52 9.21
C PRO A 179 -6.61 8.41 9.70
N PHE A 180 -7.55 8.23 8.77
CA PHE A 180 -8.99 8.17 9.07
C PHE A 180 -9.68 6.99 8.34
N GLY A 181 -8.99 5.86 8.18
CA GLY A 181 -9.45 4.69 7.41
C GLY A 181 -9.91 3.51 8.26
N GLY A 182 -11.24 3.30 8.35
CA GLY A 182 -11.84 2.18 9.12
C GLY A 182 -11.78 0.79 8.44
N SER A 183 -10.60 0.36 7.99
CA SER A 183 -10.39 -0.93 7.32
C SER A 183 -10.39 -2.10 8.32
N PHE A 184 -10.95 -3.26 7.97
CA PHE A 184 -10.97 -4.48 8.80
C PHE A 184 -11.54 -4.38 10.24
N GLY A 185 -12.11 -3.25 10.63
CA GLY A 185 -12.65 -2.98 11.98
C GLY A 185 -11.77 -2.02 12.79
N ASP A 186 -10.62 -1.69 12.23
CA ASP A 186 -9.58 -0.81 12.77
C ASP A 186 -10.09 0.62 13.05
N LYS A 187 -9.60 1.19 14.15
CA LYS A 187 -9.99 2.49 14.74
C LYS A 187 -8.90 2.97 15.69
N ASP A 188 -8.67 4.26 15.75
CA ASP A 188 -7.91 4.92 16.81
C ASP A 188 -8.81 5.90 17.58
N SER A 189 -8.53 6.11 18.87
CA SER A 189 -9.35 7.01 19.71
C SER A 189 -9.05 8.50 19.50
N ASP A 190 -7.84 8.85 19.05
CA ASP A 190 -7.47 10.20 18.60
C ASP A 190 -6.53 10.13 17.39
N PRO A 191 -7.07 9.84 16.19
CA PRO A 191 -6.28 9.78 14.96
C PRO A 191 -5.59 11.11 14.63
N VAL A 192 -6.07 12.24 15.13
CA VAL A 192 -5.39 13.52 14.93
C VAL A 192 -4.10 13.55 15.75
N ALA A 193 -4.12 13.21 17.03
CA ALA A 193 -2.91 13.10 17.86
C ALA A 193 -1.97 12.01 17.35
N THR A 194 -2.48 10.82 17.05
CA THR A 194 -1.70 9.64 16.62
C THR A 194 -0.91 9.94 15.33
N TYR A 195 -1.55 10.49 14.30
CA TYR A 195 -0.85 10.82 13.05
C TYR A 195 -0.06 12.12 13.12
N THR A 196 -0.42 13.05 14.01
CA THR A 196 0.44 14.21 14.32
C THR A 196 1.76 13.78 14.95
N TYR A 197 1.76 12.80 15.87
CA TYR A 197 2.98 12.23 16.43
C TYR A 197 3.83 11.57 15.35
N VAL A 198 3.24 10.67 14.55
CA VAL A 198 3.94 9.94 13.49
C VAL A 198 4.55 10.90 12.47
N LEU A 199 3.80 11.85 11.93
CA LEU A 199 4.30 12.78 10.91
C LEU A 199 5.35 13.76 11.46
N ASN A 200 5.24 14.19 12.72
CA ASN A 200 6.31 14.97 13.36
C ASN A 200 7.60 14.15 13.56
N ARG A 201 7.51 12.86 13.92
CA ARG A 201 8.70 12.00 14.02
C ARG A 201 9.28 11.67 12.64
N LEU A 202 8.44 11.53 11.61
CA LEU A 202 8.90 11.30 10.22
C LEU A 202 9.71 12.49 9.66
N ASN A 203 9.52 13.72 10.16
CA ASN A 203 10.34 14.89 9.77
C ASN A 203 11.83 14.79 10.18
N ASN A 204 12.25 13.76 10.94
CA ASN A 204 13.66 13.51 11.25
C ASN A 204 14.39 12.71 10.15
N TYR A 205 13.69 12.29 9.09
CA TYR A 205 14.23 11.48 8.00
C TYR A 205 13.94 12.16 6.65
N ASP A 206 14.90 12.14 5.73
CA ASP A 206 14.76 12.68 4.37
C ASP A 206 14.05 11.64 3.47
N LEU A 207 12.78 11.33 3.77
CA LEU A 207 12.02 10.28 3.08
C LEU A 207 11.58 10.72 1.67
N ALA A 208 11.54 9.77 0.75
CA ALA A 208 11.06 9.97 -0.62
C ALA A 208 9.68 10.65 -0.66
N TYR A 209 8.78 10.25 0.24
CA TYR A 209 7.48 10.87 0.49
C TYR A 209 6.75 10.27 1.72
N ALA A 210 5.76 11.00 2.22
CA ALA A 210 4.64 10.42 2.99
C ALA A 210 3.37 10.37 2.12
N HIS A 211 2.68 9.24 2.10
CA HIS A 211 1.54 8.95 1.23
C HIS A 211 0.28 8.74 2.09
N LEU A 212 -0.61 9.74 2.11
CA LEU A 212 -1.83 9.75 2.91
C LEU A 212 -3.05 9.31 2.10
N ILE A 213 -3.79 8.33 2.61
CA ILE A 213 -5.08 7.92 2.06
C ILE A 213 -6.18 8.86 2.58
N GLU A 214 -6.95 9.45 1.66
CA GLU A 214 -8.13 10.25 1.97
C GLU A 214 -9.31 9.36 2.43
N PRO A 215 -10.11 9.79 3.43
CA PRO A 215 -11.26 9.06 3.96
C PRO A 215 -12.49 9.17 3.05
N ARG A 216 -12.33 8.75 1.79
CA ARG A 216 -13.33 8.88 0.72
C ARG A 216 -13.20 7.77 -0.32
N GLY A 217 -14.19 7.70 -1.22
CA GLY A 217 -14.24 6.71 -2.29
C GLY A 217 -14.71 5.35 -1.77
N TYR A 218 -13.82 4.34 -1.79
CA TYR A 218 -14.14 2.96 -1.36
C TYR A 218 -13.60 2.62 0.04
N HIS A 219 -12.84 3.53 0.67
CA HIS A 219 -12.39 3.39 2.04
C HIS A 219 -13.54 3.73 3.00
N VAL A 220 -13.60 3.06 4.15
CA VAL A 220 -14.56 3.41 5.20
C VAL A 220 -14.09 4.71 5.84
N ARG A 221 -14.85 5.78 5.68
CA ARG A 221 -14.63 7.06 6.38
C ARG A 221 -14.84 6.85 7.87
N ASP A 222 -13.81 7.13 8.68
CA ASP A 222 -13.95 7.16 10.13
C ASP A 222 -14.86 8.32 10.58
N PRO A 223 -15.68 8.19 11.66
CA PRO A 223 -16.50 9.29 12.18
C PRO A 223 -15.70 10.54 12.63
N LEU A 224 -14.43 10.38 13.00
CA LEU A 224 -13.53 11.47 13.41
C LEU A 224 -12.81 12.12 12.21
N ALA A 225 -13.03 11.61 10.98
CA ALA A 225 -12.41 12.15 9.77
C ALA A 225 -12.83 13.62 9.51
N PRO A 226 -11.89 14.57 9.41
CA PRO A 226 -12.20 15.97 9.15
C PRO A 226 -12.69 16.18 7.71
N GLU A 227 -13.67 17.06 7.51
CA GLU A 227 -14.26 17.36 6.18
C GLU A 227 -13.22 17.84 5.14
N LYS A 228 -12.10 18.44 5.57
CA LYS A 228 -11.03 18.91 4.67
C LYS A 228 -10.17 17.78 4.08
N GLY A 229 -10.24 16.57 4.64
CA GLY A 229 -9.46 15.40 4.22
C GLY A 229 -8.14 15.20 4.96
N SER A 230 -7.46 14.09 4.68
CA SER A 230 -6.19 13.69 5.31
C SER A 230 -5.06 14.66 4.97
N ALA A 231 -4.83 14.95 3.69
CA ALA A 231 -3.71 15.78 3.24
C ALA A 231 -3.84 17.21 3.79
N ARG A 232 -5.01 17.84 3.67
CA ARG A 232 -5.28 19.16 4.28
C ARG A 232 -5.29 19.16 5.81
N GLN A 233 -5.36 18.00 6.47
CA GLN A 233 -5.21 17.91 7.92
C GLN A 233 -3.74 17.98 8.35
N PHE A 234 -2.81 17.44 7.56
CA PHE A 234 -1.42 17.22 7.99
C PHE A 234 -0.33 17.85 7.08
N CYS A 235 -0.70 18.58 6.02
CA CYS A 235 0.25 19.31 5.16
C CYS A 235 1.06 20.40 5.91
N GLU A 236 0.54 20.92 7.03
CA GLU A 236 1.29 21.80 7.93
C GLU A 236 2.13 21.04 8.97
N THR A 237 1.94 19.72 9.11
CA THR A 237 2.67 18.86 10.07
C THR A 237 3.91 18.24 9.44
N TYR A 238 3.74 17.56 8.30
CA TYR A 238 4.87 16.98 7.56
C TYR A 238 5.64 18.04 6.77
N LYS A 239 6.94 17.82 6.53
CA LYS A 239 7.85 18.79 5.89
C LYS A 239 8.58 18.26 4.66
N GLY A 240 8.50 16.95 4.40
CA GLY A 240 8.91 16.35 3.13
C GLY A 240 7.76 16.28 2.13
N VAL A 241 7.98 15.58 1.01
CA VAL A 241 7.01 15.43 -0.08
C VAL A 241 5.76 14.68 0.38
N LEU A 242 4.57 15.27 0.18
CA LEU A 242 3.28 14.72 0.60
C LEU A 242 2.44 14.26 -0.59
N LEU A 243 2.10 12.98 -0.63
CA LEU A 243 1.22 12.36 -1.63
C LEU A 243 -0.20 12.19 -1.06
N ALA A 244 -1.21 12.70 -1.77
CA ALA A 244 -2.62 12.44 -1.44
C ALA A 244 -3.20 11.31 -2.31
N ALA A 245 -4.06 10.47 -1.75
CA ALA A 245 -4.60 9.30 -2.45
C ALA A 245 -6.08 9.02 -2.15
N SER A 246 -6.70 8.17 -3.00
CA SER A 246 -8.13 7.82 -3.00
C SER A 246 -9.11 8.92 -3.45
N GLY A 247 -10.06 8.50 -4.29
CA GLY A 247 -11.21 9.30 -4.71
C GLY A 247 -10.90 10.46 -5.65
N PHE A 248 -9.64 10.63 -6.07
CA PHE A 248 -9.24 11.70 -6.98
C PHE A 248 -9.66 11.42 -8.44
N ASP A 249 -10.26 12.43 -9.04
CA ASP A 249 -10.39 12.63 -10.48
C ASP A 249 -9.39 13.70 -10.95
N ARG A 250 -9.45 14.11 -12.23
CA ARG A 250 -8.57 15.14 -12.78
C ARG A 250 -8.71 16.49 -12.05
N GLN A 251 -9.95 16.92 -11.76
CA GLN A 251 -10.21 18.26 -11.24
C GLN A 251 -9.76 18.38 -9.78
N SER A 252 -10.18 17.44 -8.93
CA SER A 252 -9.78 17.40 -7.53
C SER A 252 -8.29 17.10 -7.32
N ALA A 253 -7.64 16.42 -8.27
CA ALA A 253 -6.18 16.20 -8.22
C ALA A 253 -5.39 17.46 -8.56
N VAL A 254 -5.82 18.24 -9.55
CA VAL A 254 -5.21 19.54 -9.85
C VAL A 254 -5.44 20.50 -8.68
N GLN A 255 -6.67 20.60 -8.20
CA GLN A 255 -7.05 21.51 -7.11
C GLN A 255 -6.22 21.31 -5.83
N ILE A 256 -6.03 20.07 -5.35
CA ILE A 256 -5.31 19.85 -4.08
C ILE A 256 -3.81 20.20 -4.16
N VAL A 257 -3.23 20.14 -5.36
CA VAL A 257 -1.84 20.54 -5.62
C VAL A 257 -1.72 22.06 -5.81
N GLU A 258 -2.67 22.69 -6.52
CA GLU A 258 -2.75 24.16 -6.63
C GLU A 258 -3.04 24.85 -5.28
N GLU A 259 -3.73 24.18 -4.36
CA GLU A 259 -3.93 24.60 -2.97
C GLU A 259 -2.68 24.40 -2.07
N GLY A 260 -1.63 23.74 -2.56
CA GLY A 260 -0.43 23.43 -1.77
C GLY A 260 -0.64 22.40 -0.65
N ALA A 261 -1.73 21.62 -0.71
CA ALA A 261 -2.09 20.65 0.32
C ALA A 261 -1.52 19.24 0.06
N ALA A 262 -0.98 18.98 -1.13
CA ALA A 262 -0.17 17.82 -1.47
C ALA A 262 0.73 18.15 -2.68
N ASP A 263 1.93 17.58 -2.76
CA ASP A 263 2.84 17.76 -3.90
C ASP A 263 2.45 16.90 -5.11
N ALA A 264 1.84 15.74 -4.86
CA ALA A 264 1.38 14.82 -5.89
C ALA A 264 0.15 14.01 -5.46
N VAL A 265 -0.51 13.38 -6.44
CA VAL A 265 -1.76 12.63 -6.23
C VAL A 265 -1.66 11.22 -6.81
N ALA A 266 -1.84 10.21 -5.96
CA ALA A 266 -1.83 8.80 -6.34
C ALA A 266 -3.24 8.29 -6.67
N ILE A 267 -3.40 7.66 -7.85
CA ILE A 267 -4.69 7.19 -8.37
C ILE A 267 -4.60 5.70 -8.66
N GLY A 268 -5.46 4.89 -8.03
CA GLY A 268 -5.55 3.45 -8.26
C GLY A 268 -6.55 3.07 -9.35
N ARG A 269 -7.85 3.07 -9.01
CA ARG A 269 -8.95 2.53 -9.84
C ARG A 269 -8.95 2.97 -11.31
N HIS A 270 -8.75 4.26 -11.59
CA HIS A 270 -8.71 4.72 -12.99
C HIS A 270 -7.41 4.38 -13.73
N PHE A 271 -6.29 4.14 -13.03
CA PHE A 271 -5.05 3.69 -13.67
C PHE A 271 -5.16 2.23 -14.12
N ILE A 272 -5.88 1.38 -13.38
CA ILE A 272 -6.21 0.00 -13.79
C ILE A 272 -6.88 0.02 -15.17
N SER A 273 -7.91 0.85 -15.37
CA SER A 273 -8.62 0.92 -16.64
C SER A 273 -8.00 1.84 -17.70
N ASN A 274 -6.99 2.64 -17.35
CA ASN A 274 -6.34 3.60 -18.22
C ASN A 274 -4.81 3.54 -18.04
N PRO A 275 -4.09 2.63 -18.73
CA PRO A 275 -2.64 2.67 -18.75
C PRO A 275 -2.07 3.97 -19.35
N ASP A 276 -2.87 4.76 -20.06
CA ASP A 276 -2.53 6.11 -20.54
C ASP A 276 -3.12 7.28 -19.71
N LEU A 277 -3.54 7.03 -18.44
CA LEU A 277 -4.26 8.01 -17.59
C LEU A 277 -3.61 9.41 -17.55
N VAL A 278 -2.30 9.49 -17.32
CA VAL A 278 -1.55 10.76 -17.24
C VAL A 278 -1.73 11.57 -18.54
N ARG A 279 -1.68 10.90 -19.70
CA ARG A 279 -1.84 11.56 -20.99
C ARG A 279 -3.27 12.02 -21.22
N ARG A 280 -4.26 11.27 -20.73
CA ARG A 280 -5.67 11.70 -20.75
C ARG A 280 -5.90 12.92 -19.87
N PHE A 281 -5.31 12.95 -18.67
CA PHE A 281 -5.41 14.10 -17.77
C PHE A 281 -4.74 15.35 -18.35
N GLN A 282 -3.56 15.23 -18.95
CA GLN A 282 -2.90 16.32 -19.69
C GLN A 282 -3.79 16.87 -20.83
N LEU A 283 -4.43 15.99 -21.59
CA LEU A 283 -5.24 16.36 -22.77
C LEU A 283 -6.74 16.60 -22.46
N ASN A 284 -7.13 16.58 -21.18
CA ASN A 284 -8.52 16.62 -20.71
C ASN A 284 -9.45 15.65 -21.47
N LYS A 285 -8.99 14.40 -21.66
CA LYS A 285 -9.72 13.33 -22.37
C LYS A 285 -10.53 12.44 -21.41
N PRO A 286 -11.67 11.87 -21.87
CA PRO A 286 -12.41 10.87 -21.11
C PRO A 286 -11.56 9.67 -20.69
N VAL A 287 -11.76 9.24 -19.45
CA VAL A 287 -11.21 7.98 -18.92
C VAL A 287 -12.13 6.81 -19.26
N ASN A 288 -11.55 5.62 -19.42
CA ASN A 288 -12.28 4.36 -19.44
C ASN A 288 -12.84 4.08 -18.04
N ASP A 289 -14.06 3.55 -17.97
CA ASP A 289 -14.61 2.94 -16.75
C ASP A 289 -13.78 1.71 -16.32
N TYR A 290 -13.88 1.33 -15.06
CA TYR A 290 -13.18 0.18 -14.47
C TYR A 290 -14.15 -0.92 -14.05
N ASP A 291 -13.82 -2.17 -14.37
CA ASP A 291 -14.58 -3.36 -13.93
C ASP A 291 -14.09 -3.84 -12.55
N THR A 292 -14.90 -3.63 -11.52
CA THR A 292 -14.58 -4.03 -10.13
C THR A 292 -14.56 -5.54 -9.90
N ASP A 293 -15.19 -6.33 -10.76
CA ASP A 293 -15.23 -7.79 -10.65
C ASP A 293 -13.94 -8.43 -11.20
N THR A 294 -13.17 -7.70 -12.01
CA THR A 294 -11.83 -8.08 -12.48
C THR A 294 -10.66 -7.61 -11.60
N PHE A 295 -10.90 -6.84 -10.54
CA PHE A 295 -9.83 -6.29 -9.69
C PHE A 295 -9.01 -7.34 -8.92
N TYR A 296 -9.52 -8.56 -8.74
CA TYR A 296 -8.84 -9.60 -7.98
C TYR A 296 -9.12 -10.98 -8.59
N LEU A 297 -8.03 -11.71 -8.90
CA LEU A 297 -8.05 -12.98 -9.65
C LEU A 297 -8.54 -12.79 -11.10
N GLY A 298 -8.25 -13.75 -11.97
CA GLY A 298 -8.59 -13.69 -13.39
C GLY A 298 -7.40 -13.94 -14.30
N ASP A 299 -7.49 -13.43 -15.53
CA ASP A 299 -6.50 -13.59 -16.61
C ASP A 299 -6.06 -12.22 -17.17
N ALA A 300 -6.04 -12.04 -18.49
CA ALA A 300 -5.76 -10.74 -19.13
C ALA A 300 -6.94 -9.76 -19.06
N ARG A 301 -8.17 -10.27 -18.88
CA ARG A 301 -9.42 -9.50 -18.95
C ARG A 301 -9.60 -8.58 -17.74
N GLY A 302 -9.73 -7.29 -18.00
CA GLY A 302 -9.79 -6.26 -16.96
C GLY A 302 -8.44 -6.01 -16.28
N TYR A 303 -7.34 -6.32 -16.97
CA TYR A 303 -5.98 -6.15 -16.45
C TYR A 303 -4.98 -5.66 -17.51
N THR A 304 -4.90 -6.32 -18.67
CA THR A 304 -3.99 -5.93 -19.78
C THR A 304 -4.67 -5.65 -21.12
N ASP A 305 -5.99 -5.83 -21.20
CA ASP A 305 -6.82 -5.61 -22.39
C ASP A 305 -7.43 -4.20 -22.50
N TYR A 306 -7.30 -3.36 -21.46
CA TYR A 306 -7.83 -2.00 -21.44
C TYR A 306 -7.29 -1.11 -22.58
N ASN A 307 -8.22 -0.47 -23.30
CA ASN A 307 -7.95 0.15 -24.58
C ASN A 307 -7.43 1.61 -24.48
N THR A 308 -6.30 1.88 -25.12
CA THR A 308 -5.64 3.21 -25.23
C THR A 308 -6.03 4.01 -26.49
N ARG A 309 -6.81 3.43 -27.41
CA ARG A 309 -7.04 4.01 -28.75
C ARG A 309 -7.81 5.34 -28.75
N SER A 310 -8.49 5.72 -27.67
CA SER A 310 -9.16 7.02 -27.50
C SER A 310 -8.19 8.22 -27.51
N CYS A 311 -6.90 7.99 -27.25
CA CYS A 311 -5.85 9.01 -27.39
C CYS A 311 -5.34 9.18 -28.84
N ARG A 312 -5.85 8.45 -29.85
CA ARG A 312 -5.60 8.78 -31.25
C ARG A 312 -6.37 10.04 -31.62
N THR A 313 -5.66 11.16 -31.80
CA THR A 313 -6.21 12.33 -32.48
C THR A 313 -6.64 11.96 -33.89
N SER A 314 -7.84 12.38 -34.28
CA SER A 314 -8.23 12.48 -35.69
C SER A 314 -7.16 13.30 -36.43
N ARG A 315 -6.59 12.70 -37.47
CA ARG A 315 -5.78 13.36 -38.50
C ARG A 315 -6.66 13.60 -39.72
#